data_AF-A0A964T8A3-F1
#
_entry.id   AF-A0A964T8A3-F1
#
_cell.length_a   1.000
_cell.length_b   1.000
_cell.length_c   1.000
_cell.angle_alpha   90.00
_cell.angle_beta   90.00
_cell.angle_gamma   90.00
#
_symmetry.space_group_name_H-M   'P 1'
#
loop_
_entity.id
_entity.type
_entity.pdbx_description
1 polymer ?
#
loop_
_entity_poly.entity_id
_entity_poly.type
_entity_poly.pdbx_seq_one_letter_code
_entity_poly.pdbx_strand_id
1 'polypeptide(L)' 'MSISVEEIQEILRIYLESDLQDLRLEIGNVRLAVSRSGTAAPFAPLPAAVQSAPAAVQSAPAAASADAPAALPPAP' A
#
# COMPACT_ATOMS: atom_id res chain seq x y z
N MET A 1 17.43 -3.08 20.28
CA MET A 1 16.76 -2.24 21.31
C MET A 1 15.64 -3.07 21.89
N SER A 2 15.67 -3.31 23.19
CA SER A 2 14.63 -4.03 23.94
C SER A 2 13.74 -2.98 24.60
N ILE A 3 12.44 -3.01 24.29
CA ILE A 3 11.44 -2.20 24.97
C ILE A 3 11.21 -2.81 26.36
N SER A 4 11.24 -1.95 27.38
CA SER A 4 11.01 -2.33 28.77
C SER A 4 9.51 -2.32 29.08
N VAL A 5 9.10 -3.06 30.12
CA VAL A 5 7.69 -3.13 30.54
C VAL A 5 7.16 -1.75 30.94
N GLU A 6 8.02 -0.89 31.51
CA GLU A 6 7.69 0.48 31.89
C GLU A 6 7.35 1.34 30.67
N GLU A 7 8.09 1.20 29.56
CA GLU A 7 7.81 1.90 28.31
C GLU A 7 6.47 1.46 27.72
N ILE A 8 6.13 0.17 27.79
CA ILE A 8 4.82 -0.33 27.32
C ILE A 8 3.69 0.30 28.15
N GLN A 9 3.85 0.39 29.47
CA GLN A 9 2.86 1.02 30.34
C GLN A 9 2.68 2.50 30.03
N GLU A 10 3.76 3.22 29.74
CA GLU A 10 3.70 4.62 29.36
C GLU A 10 2.98 4.82 28.01
N ILE A 11 3.27 3.98 27.01
CA ILE A 11 2.56 4.00 25.72
C ILE A 11 1.07 3.72 25.91
N LEU A 12 0.71 2.75 26.75
CA LEU A 12 -0.70 2.45 27.05
C LEU A 12 -1.39 3.59 27.79
N ARG A 13 -0.69 4.28 28.69
CA ARG A 13 -1.22 5.46 29.39
C ARG A 13 -1.52 6.58 28.40
N ILE A 14 -0.56 6.91 27.53
CA ILE A 14 -0.74 7.94 26.49
C ILE A 14 -1.91 7.57 25.57
N TYR A 15 -2.05 6.29 25.20
CA TYR A 15 -3.19 5.81 24.41
C TYR A 15 -4.53 5.95 25.13
N LEU A 16 -4.59 5.75 26.45
CA LEU A 16 -5.78 5.98 27.27
C LEU A 16 -6.14 7.46 27.38
N GLU A 17 -5.14 8.34 27.42
CA GLU A 17 -5.34 9.79 27.45
C GLU A 17 -5.68 10.37 26.06
N SER A 18 -5.28 9.68 24.99
CA SER A 18 -5.60 10.05 23.61
C SER A 18 -6.99 9.53 23.20
N ASP A 19 -7.72 10.20 22.31
CA ASP A 19 -9.02 9.70 21.81
C ASP A 19 -8.86 8.60 20.72
N LEU A 20 -7.79 7.80 20.82
CA LEU A 20 -7.45 6.78 19.83
C LEU A 20 -8.29 5.52 20.04
N GLN A 21 -8.94 5.05 18.97
CA GLN A 21 -9.78 3.86 19.01
C GLN A 21 -9.00 2.56 18.95
N ASP A 22 -7.85 2.54 18.27
CA ASP A 22 -7.04 1.36 18.05
C ASP A 22 -5.54 1.68 18.17
N LEU A 23 -4.79 0.77 18.81
CA LEU A 23 -3.33 0.81 18.95
C LEU A 23 -2.77 -0.54 18.51
N ARG A 24 -1.74 -0.50 17.66
CA ARG A 24 -1.02 -1.70 17.19
C ARG A 24 0.48 -1.48 17.35
N LEU A 25 1.13 -2.36 18.11
CA LEU A 25 2.58 -2.42 18.25
C LEU A 25 3.10 -3.75 17.68
N GLU A 26 4.19 -3.67 16.91
CA GLU A 26 4.92 -4.82 16.38
C GLU A 26 6.41 -4.67 16.67
N ILE A 27 6.96 -5.60 17.44
CA ILE A 27 8.37 -5.63 17.85
C ILE A 27 8.91 -7.03 17.56
N GLY A 28 9.60 -7.18 16.43
CA GLY A 28 10.06 -8.48 15.96
C GLY A 28 8.90 -9.45 15.77
N ASN A 29 8.84 -10.50 16.60
CA ASN A 29 7.78 -11.51 16.58
C ASN A 29 6.63 -11.21 17.55
N VAL A 30 6.71 -10.13 18.33
CA VAL A 30 5.68 -9.75 19.31
C VAL A 30 4.73 -8.74 18.68
N ARG A 31 3.43 -9.00 18.78
CA ARG A 31 2.37 -8.17 18.23
C ARG A 31 1.32 -7.89 19.31
N LEU A 32 1.06 -6.61 19.59
CA LEU A 32 0.09 -6.15 20.57
C LEU A 32 -0.97 -5.29 19.86
N ALA A 33 -2.23 -5.68 19.97
CA ALA A 33 -3.37 -4.92 19.44
C ALA A 33 -4.29 -4.57 20.61
N VAL A 34 -4.58 -3.29 20.78
CA VAL A 34 -5.48 -2.76 21.80
C VAL A 34 -6.57 -1.99 21.07
N SER A 35 -7.82 -2.18 21.47
CA SER A 35 -8.96 -1.45 20.92
C SER A 35 -9.91 -1.06 22.04
N ARG A 36 -10.41 0.18 22.00
CA ARG A 36 -11.40 0.69 22.96
C ARG A 36 -12.77 0.07 22.79
N SER A 37 -13.11 -0.33 21.56
CA SER A 37 -14.43 -0.84 21.20
C SER A 37 -14.66 -2.30 21.61
N GLY A 38 -13.72 -2.89 22.37
CA GLY A 38 -13.82 -4.27 22.87
C GLY A 38 -13.46 -5.35 21.84
N THR A 39 -13.15 -4.97 20.59
CA THR A 39 -12.69 -5.90 19.55
C THR A 39 -11.43 -5.35 18.89
N ALA A 40 -10.28 -5.75 19.39
CA ALA A 40 -9.02 -5.51 18.69
C ALA A 40 -9.00 -6.36 17.44
N ALA A 41 -8.95 -5.73 16.25
CA ALA A 41 -8.84 -6.46 15.01
C ALA A 41 -7.56 -7.33 15.05
N PRO A 42 -7.62 -8.62 14.69
CA PRO A 42 -6.46 -9.49 14.71
C PRO A 42 -5.37 -8.95 13.78
N PHE A 43 -4.11 -9.21 14.13
CA PHE A 43 -3.02 -9.03 13.17
C PHE A 43 -3.21 -10.07 12.07
N ALA A 44 -3.73 -9.65 10.93
CA ALA A 44 -3.74 -10.49 9.75
C ALA A 44 -2.29 -10.92 9.46
N PRO A 45 -2.02 -12.21 9.17
CA PRO A 45 -0.72 -12.60 8.65
C PRO A 45 -0.43 -11.74 7.42
N LEU A 46 0.74 -11.10 7.38
CA LEU A 46 1.16 -10.32 6.21
C LEU A 46 1.13 -11.29 5.02
N PRO A 47 0.43 -11.00 3.91
CA PRO A 47 0.51 -11.84 2.74
C PRO A 47 1.97 -11.89 2.31
N ALA A 48 2.54 -13.09 2.18
CA ALA A 48 3.85 -13.28 1.60
C ALA A 48 3.84 -12.56 0.25
N ALA A 49 4.73 -11.57 0.09
CA ALA A 49 4.80 -10.76 -1.11
C ALA A 49 4.87 -11.69 -2.32
N VAL A 50 3.80 -11.72 -3.12
CA VAL A 50 3.76 -12.50 -4.35
C VAL A 50 4.78 -11.83 -5.26
N GLN A 51 5.87 -12.53 -5.54
CA GLN A 51 6.92 -12.08 -6.44
C GLN A 51 6.28 -11.94 -7.83
N SER A 52 5.91 -10.72 -8.20
CA SER A 52 5.37 -10.44 -9.54
C SER A 52 6.41 -10.82 -10.57
N ALA A 53 6.15 -11.91 -11.30
CA ALA A 53 6.96 -12.29 -12.45
C ALA A 53 6.92 -11.15 -13.50
N PRO A 54 8.04 -10.83 -14.15
CA PRO A 54 8.09 -9.72 -15.10
C PRO A 54 7.16 -9.97 -16.29
N ALA A 55 6.31 -8.98 -16.57
CA ALA A 55 5.41 -8.99 -17.71
C ALA A 55 6.22 -9.05 -19.02
N ALA A 56 5.96 -10.07 -19.84
CA ALA A 56 6.50 -10.16 -21.18
C ALA A 56 6.01 -8.97 -22.02
N VAL A 57 6.96 -8.19 -22.54
CA VAL A 57 6.70 -7.09 -23.46
C VAL A 57 6.08 -7.64 -24.76
N GLN A 58 4.80 -7.36 -24.98
CA GLN A 58 4.14 -7.63 -26.25
C GLN A 58 4.55 -6.54 -27.24
N SER A 59 5.43 -6.87 -28.17
CA SER A 59 5.81 -5.99 -29.28
C SER A 59 4.60 -5.72 -30.17
N ALA A 60 4.15 -4.47 -30.23
CA ALA A 60 3.16 -4.03 -31.22
C ALA A 60 3.86 -3.77 -32.57
N PRO A 61 3.30 -4.21 -33.71
CA PRO A 61 3.87 -3.91 -35.02
C PRO A 61 3.59 -2.46 -35.42
N ALA A 62 4.60 -1.84 -36.02
CA ALA A 62 4.62 -0.46 -36.51
C ALA A 62 3.55 -0.22 -37.59
N ALA A 63 2.68 0.78 -37.36
CA ALA A 63 1.85 1.34 -38.42
C ALA A 63 2.69 2.31 -39.25
N ALA A 64 2.88 1.96 -40.52
CA ALA A 64 3.60 2.76 -41.51
C ALA A 64 2.87 4.09 -41.77
N SER A 65 3.60 5.19 -41.61
CA SER A 65 3.23 6.50 -42.16
C SER A 65 3.27 6.42 -43.69
N ALA A 66 2.11 6.49 -44.33
CA ALA A 66 2.00 6.65 -45.78
C ALA A 66 1.54 8.08 -46.12
N ASP A 67 2.54 8.84 -46.54
CA ASP A 67 2.56 10.00 -47.43
C ASP A 67 1.36 10.07 -48.42
N ALA A 68 0.72 11.24 -48.51
CA ALA A 68 -0.14 11.60 -49.64
C ALA A 68 -0.11 13.12 -49.90
N PRO A 69 0.47 13.59 -51.02
CA PRO A 69 0.41 15.00 -51.43
C PRO A 69 -0.69 15.27 -52.48
N ALA A 70 -1.38 16.41 -52.26
CA ALA A 70 -2.02 17.36 -53.20
C ALA A 70 -3.02 16.94 -54.31
N ALA A 71 -4.22 17.55 -54.32
CA ALA A 71 -4.89 18.08 -55.53
C ALA A 71 -6.08 19.03 -55.17
N LEU A 72 -6.17 20.15 -55.91
CA LEU A 72 -7.07 21.32 -55.78
C LEU A 72 -8.54 21.07 -56.16
N PRO A 73 -9.52 21.90 -55.72
CA PRO A 73 -10.77 22.13 -56.45
C PRO A 73 -10.74 23.44 -57.29
N PRO A 74 -11.45 23.49 -58.45
CA PRO A 74 -11.51 24.67 -59.32
C PRO A 74 -12.57 25.70 -58.87
N ALA A 75 -12.37 26.94 -59.31
CA ALA A 75 -13.12 28.16 -59.00
C ALA A 75 -14.45 28.34 -59.77
N PRO A 76 -15.38 29.20 -59.29
CA PRO A 76 -16.37 29.87 -60.13
C PRO A 76 -15.85 31.18 -60.76
#